data_AF-A0AAV4JR86-F1
#
_entry.id   AF-A0AAV4JR86-F1
#
_cell.length_a   1.000
_cell.length_b   1.000
_cell.length_c   1.000
_cell.angle_alpha   90.00
_cell.angle_beta   90.00
_cell.angle_gamma   90.00
#
_symmetry.space_group_name_H-M   'P 1'
#
loop_
_entity.id
_entity.type
_entity.pdbx_description
1 polymer ?
#
loop_
_entity_poly.entity_id
_entity_poly.type
_entity_poly.pdbx_seq_one_letter_code
_entity_poly.pdbx_strand_id
1 'polypeptide(L)'
;MCRQCRLSTETTSHVISACPVHLPEMIGRHDWVQTILMDLLWDLGTEAVPNARHAEDDRAVPDVTITRELTPVYIDVTVPFDKPTNLYRTGQDKRDKYGHLGTVLPLVVGALGSWLPENDA
;
A
#
# COMPACT_ATOMS: atom_id res chain seq x y z
N MET A 1 -2.64 28.04 5.04
CA MET A 1 -1.42 27.51 4.40
C MET A 1 -0.65 26.64 5.40
N CYS A 2 -0.02 25.56 4.96
CA CYS A 2 0.77 24.62 5.77
C CYS A 2 2.03 25.30 6.29
N ARG A 3 2.25 25.24 7.60
CA ARG A 3 3.40 25.85 8.27
C ARG A 3 4.72 25.16 7.94
N GLN A 4 4.66 23.88 7.55
CA GLN A 4 5.83 23.08 7.19
C GLN A 4 6.20 23.28 5.71
N CYS A 5 5.34 22.87 4.78
CA CYS A 5 5.68 22.89 3.35
C CYS A 5 5.30 24.18 2.60
N ARG A 6 4.37 24.98 3.13
CA ARG A 6 3.80 26.19 2.49
C ARG A 6 3.09 25.97 1.14
N LEU A 7 2.82 24.73 0.73
CA LEU A 7 2.22 24.42 -0.59
C LEU A 7 0.70 24.21 -0.57
N SER A 8 0.10 23.89 0.57
CA SER A 8 -1.33 23.59 0.67
C SER A 8 -1.95 24.16 1.95
N THR A 9 -3.24 23.94 2.19
CA THR A 9 -3.88 24.26 3.47
C THR A 9 -3.41 23.29 4.55
N GLU A 10 -3.08 23.80 5.74
CA GLU A 10 -2.74 22.94 6.86
C GLU A 10 -3.99 22.20 7.32
N THR A 11 -3.97 20.89 7.20
CA THR A 11 -4.96 19.99 7.78
C THR A 11 -4.22 18.76 8.29
N THR A 12 -4.82 18.02 9.23
CA THR A 12 -4.25 16.75 9.71
C THR A 12 -4.01 15.78 8.54
N SER A 13 -4.97 15.66 7.63
CA SER A 13 -4.84 14.83 6.43
C SER A 13 -3.66 15.25 5.54
N HIS A 14 -3.46 16.55 5.34
CA HIS A 14 -2.29 17.04 4.62
C HIS A 14 -0.99 16.70 5.36
N VAL A 15 -0.87 17.07 6.64
CA VAL A 15 0.37 16.88 7.41
C VAL A 15 0.81 15.41 7.46
N ILE A 16 -0.15 14.50 7.65
CA ILE A 16 0.15 13.07 7.88
C ILE A 16 0.28 12.28 6.58
N SER A 17 -0.47 12.65 5.53
CA SER A 17 -0.64 11.79 4.34
C SER A 17 -0.33 12.48 3.00
N ALA A 18 0.06 13.75 2.98
CA ALA A 18 0.37 14.45 1.73
C ALA A 18 1.48 15.51 1.80
N CYS A 19 1.97 15.88 2.98
CA CYS A 19 2.96 16.93 3.16
C CYS A 19 4.34 16.43 2.70
N PRO A 20 4.98 17.06 1.71
CA PRO A 20 6.27 16.58 1.19
C PRO A 20 7.41 16.63 2.22
N VAL A 21 7.29 17.52 3.23
CA VAL A 21 8.24 17.57 4.35
C VAL A 21 8.23 16.27 5.15
N HIS A 22 7.07 15.60 5.22
CA HIS A 22 6.88 14.34 5.96
C HIS A 22 6.89 13.10 5.05
N LEU A 23 7.37 13.24 3.80
CA LEU A 23 7.44 12.12 2.86
C LEU A 23 8.29 10.95 3.39
N PRO A 24 9.45 11.16 4.03
CA PRO A 24 10.21 10.07 4.63
C PRO A 24 9.40 9.27 5.65
N GLU A 25 8.62 9.93 6.51
CA GLU A 25 7.79 9.29 7.52
C GLU A 25 6.56 8.60 6.93
N MET A 26 6.05 9.09 5.80
CA MET A 26 4.99 8.41 5.03
C MET A 26 5.49 7.13 4.39
N ILE A 27 6.66 7.19 3.74
CA ILE A 27 7.33 6.02 3.15
C ILE A 27 7.70 5.03 4.25
N GLY A 28 8.27 5.49 5.37
CA GLY A 28 8.61 4.61 6.50
C GLY A 28 7.40 3.88 7.10
N ARG A 29 6.21 4.50 7.13
CA ARG A 29 4.97 3.82 7.54
C ARG A 29 4.56 2.73 6.56
N HIS A 30 4.62 3.02 5.26
CA HIS A 30 4.34 2.06 4.20
C HIS A 30 5.30 0.86 4.29
N ASP A 31 6.59 1.11 4.34
CA ASP A 31 7.63 0.09 4.34
C ASP A 31 7.56 -0.79 5.60
N TRP A 32 7.16 -0.21 6.74
CA TRP A 32 6.94 -0.95 7.97
C TRP A 32 5.76 -1.92 7.87
N VAL A 33 4.65 -1.50 7.26
CA VAL A 33 3.50 -2.39 6.99
C VAL A 33 3.90 -3.52 6.04
N GLN A 34 4.65 -3.22 4.97
CA GLN A 34 5.18 -4.23 4.07
C GLN A 34 6.10 -5.22 4.79
N THR A 35 6.95 -4.74 5.69
CA THR A 35 7.84 -5.58 6.50
C THR A 35 7.04 -6.57 7.37
N ILE A 36 6.02 -6.07 8.09
CA ILE A 36 5.14 -6.94 8.88
C ILE A 36 4.46 -7.98 8.01
N LEU A 37 3.94 -7.58 6.84
CA LEU A 37 3.31 -8.51 5.91
C LEU A 37 4.28 -9.61 5.48
N MET A 38 5.51 -9.25 5.12
CA MET A 38 6.54 -10.22 4.73
C MET A 38 6.89 -11.19 5.86
N ASP A 39 7.04 -10.70 7.09
CA ASP A 39 7.31 -11.53 8.27
C ASP A 39 6.15 -12.53 8.51
N LEU A 40 4.90 -12.06 8.42
CA LEU A 40 3.72 -12.92 8.57
C LEU A 40 3.63 -13.99 7.47
N LEU A 41 3.90 -13.63 6.22
CA LEU A 41 3.90 -14.58 5.10
C LEU A 41 4.99 -15.63 5.30
N TRP A 42 6.17 -15.23 5.75
CA TRP A 42 7.27 -16.14 6.08
C TRP A 42 6.90 -17.12 7.19
N ASP A 43 6.31 -16.63 8.28
CA ASP A 43 5.86 -17.47 9.41
C ASP A 43 4.78 -18.47 9.00
N LEU A 44 3.93 -18.12 8.03
CA LEU A 44 2.95 -19.01 7.41
C LEU A 44 3.56 -19.99 6.40
N GLY A 45 4.86 -19.87 6.11
CA GLY A 45 5.55 -20.65 5.10
C GLY A 45 5.12 -20.32 3.67
N THR A 46 4.58 -19.13 3.43
CA THR A 46 4.18 -18.64 2.10
C THR A 46 5.38 -18.01 1.41
N GLU A 47 5.70 -18.50 0.21
CA GLU A 47 6.78 -17.93 -0.60
C GLU A 47 6.33 -16.62 -1.23
N ALA A 48 7.01 -15.54 -0.87
CA ALA A 48 6.72 -14.20 -1.34
C ALA A 48 8.02 -13.45 -1.65
N VAL A 49 7.99 -12.61 -2.68
CA VAL A 49 9.11 -11.79 -3.12
C VAL A 49 8.68 -10.32 -3.06
N PRO A 50 9.40 -9.47 -2.30
CA PRO A 50 9.08 -8.04 -2.24
C PRO A 50 9.60 -7.32 -3.49
N ASN A 51 8.84 -6.33 -3.97
CA ASN A 51 9.23 -5.41 -5.05
C ASN A 51 9.72 -6.11 -6.34
N ALA A 52 9.13 -7.27 -6.66
CA ALA A 52 9.45 -8.00 -7.88
C ALA A 52 8.84 -7.28 -9.09
N ARG A 53 9.65 -7.05 -10.13
CA ARG A 53 9.13 -6.55 -11.41
C ARG A 53 8.25 -7.60 -12.06
N HIS A 54 7.12 -7.17 -12.62
CA HIS A 54 6.31 -8.03 -13.46
C HIS A 54 7.07 -8.43 -14.73
N ALA A 55 6.96 -9.69 -15.16
CA ALA A 55 7.74 -10.22 -16.28
C ALA A 55 7.39 -9.61 -17.65
N GLU A 56 6.13 -9.16 -17.83
CA GLU A 56 5.64 -8.59 -19.08
C GLU A 56 5.47 -7.06 -19.03
N ASP A 57 5.52 -6.48 -17.82
CA ASP A 57 5.45 -5.03 -17.62
C ASP A 57 6.49 -4.59 -16.58
N ASP A 58 7.70 -4.29 -17.06
CA ASP A 58 8.83 -3.91 -16.21
C ASP A 58 8.58 -2.64 -15.36
N ARG A 59 7.55 -1.86 -15.69
CA ARG A 59 7.15 -0.67 -14.92
C ARG A 59 6.24 -1.02 -13.75
N ALA A 60 5.60 -2.17 -13.79
CA ALA A 60 4.81 -2.69 -12.68
C ALA A 60 5.73 -3.34 -11.64
N VAL A 61 5.75 -2.72 -10.46
CA VAL A 61 6.49 -3.21 -9.30
C VAL A 61 5.51 -3.23 -8.12
N PRO A 62 4.73 -4.31 -7.95
CA PRO A 62 3.92 -4.53 -6.77
C PRO A 62 4.80 -4.65 -5.52
N ASP A 63 4.28 -4.25 -4.37
CA ASP A 63 5.05 -4.31 -3.12
C ASP A 63 5.42 -5.75 -2.73
N VAL A 64 4.50 -6.70 -2.90
CA VAL A 64 4.74 -8.13 -2.60
C VAL A 64 4.10 -9.01 -3.66
N THR A 65 4.86 -9.99 -4.16
CA THR A 65 4.38 -11.01 -5.10
C THR A 65 4.46 -12.39 -4.45
N ILE A 66 3.33 -13.08 -4.32
CA ILE A 66 3.28 -14.47 -3.86
C ILE A 66 3.47 -15.40 -5.06
N THR A 67 4.44 -16.32 -4.98
CA THR A 67 4.91 -17.14 -6.12
C THR A 67 4.43 -18.59 -6.09
N ARG A 68 3.72 -19.01 -5.05
CA ARG A 68 3.37 -20.42 -4.82
C ARG A 68 2.27 -21.00 -5.71
N GLU A 69 1.48 -20.16 -6.36
CA GLU A 69 0.31 -20.57 -7.12
C GLU A 69 0.56 -20.55 -8.63
N LEU A 70 -0.26 -21.27 -9.40
CA LEU A 70 -0.25 -21.22 -10.87
C LEU A 70 -0.44 -19.81 -11.43
N THR A 71 -1.07 -18.93 -10.63
CA THR A 71 -1.25 -17.52 -10.93
C THR A 71 -0.63 -16.69 -9.79
N PRO A 72 0.32 -15.79 -10.08
CA PRO A 72 0.88 -14.92 -9.06
C PRO A 72 -0.21 -14.04 -8.43
N VAL A 73 -0.10 -13.84 -7.12
CA VAL A 73 -0.95 -12.90 -6.37
C VAL A 73 -0.10 -11.69 -6.01
N TYR A 74 -0.60 -10.51 -6.33
CA TYR A 74 0.06 -9.24 -6.07
C TYR A 74 -0.60 -8.54 -4.89
N ILE A 75 0.18 -8.27 -3.84
CA ILE A 75 -0.24 -7.46 -2.71
C ILE A 75 0.43 -6.11 -2.83
N ASP A 76 -0.36 -5.05 -2.75
CA ASP A 76 0.14 -3.68 -2.81
C ASP A 76 -0.36 -2.90 -1.59
N VAL A 77 0.58 -2.35 -0.84
CA VAL A 77 0.33 -1.66 0.42
C VAL A 77 -0.04 -0.21 0.12
N THR A 78 -1.00 0.31 0.90
CA THR A 78 -1.30 1.73 0.85
C THR A 78 -1.70 2.25 2.22
N VAL A 79 -1.17 3.43 2.54
CA VAL A 79 -1.35 4.07 3.85
C VAL A 79 -2.03 5.44 3.72
N PRO A 80 -3.32 5.50 3.33
CA PRO A 80 -4.07 6.75 3.18
C PRO A 80 -4.45 7.38 4.52
N PHE A 81 -4.97 8.60 4.49
CA PHE A 81 -5.62 9.19 5.66
C PHE A 81 -6.93 8.47 6.00
N ASP A 82 -7.19 8.29 7.30
CA ASP A 82 -8.27 7.54 7.95
C ASP A 82 -9.66 8.16 7.72
N LYS A 83 -10.10 8.11 6.48
CA LYS A 83 -11.45 8.44 6.06
C LYS A 83 -11.97 7.26 5.26
N PRO A 84 -13.16 6.69 5.57
CA PRO A 84 -13.66 5.50 4.89
C PRO A 84 -13.62 5.62 3.35
N THR A 85 -14.07 6.75 2.81
CA THR A 85 -14.03 7.01 1.36
C THR A 85 -12.62 6.96 0.78
N ASN A 86 -11.60 7.38 1.54
CA ASN A 86 -10.22 7.31 1.10
C ASN A 86 -9.73 5.87 1.11
N LEU A 87 -10.02 5.09 2.17
CA LEU A 87 -9.59 3.69 2.27
C LEU A 87 -10.11 2.87 1.08
N TYR A 88 -11.42 2.95 0.82
CA TYR A 88 -12.03 2.23 -0.31
C TYR A 88 -11.47 2.71 -1.65
N ARG A 89 -11.36 4.04 -1.83
CA ARG A 89 -10.83 4.59 -3.07
C ARG A 89 -9.40 4.13 -3.33
N THR A 90 -8.50 4.21 -2.35
CA THR A 90 -7.10 3.80 -2.55
C THR A 90 -6.98 2.31 -2.80
N GLY A 91 -7.83 1.48 -2.18
CA GLY A 91 -7.92 0.06 -2.51
C GLY A 91 -8.32 -0.17 -3.96
N GLN A 92 -9.36 0.50 -4.44
CA GLN A 92 -9.78 0.42 -5.85
C GLN A 92 -8.70 0.94 -6.81
N ASP A 93 -8.04 2.06 -6.48
CA ASP A 93 -6.95 2.62 -7.30
C ASP A 93 -5.81 1.58 -7.51
N LYS A 94 -5.52 0.73 -6.51
CA LYS A 94 -4.53 -0.36 -6.66
C LYS A 94 -5.04 -1.51 -7.55
N ARG A 95 -6.32 -1.89 -7.40
CA ARG A 95 -6.94 -2.91 -8.26
C ARG A 95 -6.98 -2.45 -9.71
N ASP A 96 -7.35 -1.20 -9.96
CA ASP A 96 -7.35 -0.61 -11.29
C ASP A 96 -5.92 -0.56 -11.88
N LYS A 97 -4.93 -0.24 -11.04
CA LYS A 97 -3.52 -0.17 -11.45
C LYS A 97 -2.96 -1.52 -11.88
N TYR A 98 -3.19 -2.59 -11.11
CA TYR A 98 -2.50 -3.87 -11.31
C TYR A 98 -3.42 -5.02 -11.74
N GLY A 99 -4.74 -4.83 -11.79
CA GLY A 99 -5.71 -5.91 -12.03
C GLY A 99 -5.57 -6.57 -13.40
N HIS A 100 -4.94 -5.89 -14.35
CA HIS A 100 -4.60 -6.46 -15.65
C HIS A 100 -3.44 -7.47 -15.61
N LEU A 101 -2.67 -7.53 -14.52
CA LEU A 101 -1.54 -8.45 -14.32
C LEU A 101 -1.96 -9.77 -13.66
N GLY A 102 -3.13 -9.82 -13.01
CA GLY A 102 -3.61 -10.98 -12.27
C GLY A 102 -4.44 -10.61 -11.04
N THR A 103 -4.43 -11.49 -10.04
CA THR A 103 -5.14 -11.24 -8.77
C THR A 103 -4.40 -10.19 -7.95
N VAL A 104 -5.09 -9.11 -7.61
CA VAL A 104 -4.56 -8.01 -6.79
C VAL A 104 -5.31 -7.94 -5.48
N LEU A 105 -4.57 -7.96 -4.37
CA LEU A 105 -5.06 -7.79 -3.01
C LEU A 105 -4.46 -6.51 -2.44
N PRO A 106 -5.15 -5.37 -2.51
CA PRO A 106 -4.69 -4.15 -1.85
C PRO A 106 -4.70 -4.36 -0.33
N LEU A 107 -3.58 -4.11 0.34
CA LEU A 107 -3.52 -4.04 1.79
C LEU A 107 -3.65 -2.58 2.22
N VAL A 108 -4.84 -2.19 2.66
CA VAL A 108 -5.15 -0.79 2.99
C VAL A 108 -5.17 -0.58 4.50
N VAL A 109 -4.21 0.19 5.00
CA VAL A 109 -4.10 0.53 6.43
C VAL A 109 -4.12 2.05 6.57
N GLY A 110 -5.05 2.62 7.32
CA GLY A 110 -5.09 4.07 7.58
C GLY A 110 -3.85 4.54 8.33
N ALA A 111 -3.38 5.75 8.03
CA ALA A 111 -2.21 6.37 8.66
C ALA A 111 -2.31 6.55 10.19
N LEU A 112 -3.51 6.47 10.76
CA LEU A 112 -3.83 6.51 12.19
C LEU A 112 -4.28 5.14 12.74
N GLY A 113 -4.19 4.08 11.95
CA GLY A 113 -4.48 2.70 12.36
C GLY A 113 -5.83 2.15 11.93
N SER A 114 -6.58 2.82 11.05
CA SER A 114 -7.80 2.24 10.49
C SER A 114 -7.50 0.99 9.65
N TRP A 115 -8.39 0.02 9.69
CA TRP A 115 -8.30 -1.20 8.87
C TRP A 115 -9.42 -1.17 7.82
N LEU A 116 -9.09 -1.39 6.54
CA LEU A 116 -10.13 -1.57 5.53
C LEU A 116 -10.76 -2.95 5.71
N PRO A 117 -12.09 -3.08 5.87
CA PRO A 117 -12.72 -4.38 6.11
C PRO A 117 -12.47 -5.42 4.99
N GLU A 118 -12.24 -4.97 3.76
CA GLU A 118 -11.92 -5.85 2.63
C GLU A 118 -10.53 -6.51 2.72
N ASN A 119 -9.67 -6.08 3.66
CA ASN A 119 -8.41 -6.77 3.90
C ASN A 119 -8.63 -8.18 4.50
N ASP A 120 -9.79 -8.43 5.13
CA ASP A 120 -10.12 -9.71 5.78
C ASP A 120 -10.92 -10.66 4.86
N ALA A 121 -11.13 -10.28 3.60
CA ALA A 121 -12.00 -10.99 2.64
C ALA A 121 -11.32 -12.18 1.96
#